data_AF-A0AAE0FZ16-F1
#
_entry.id   AF-A0AAE0FZ16-F1
#
_cell.length_a   1.000
_cell.length_b   1.000
_cell.length_c   1.000
_cell.angle_alpha   90.00
_cell.angle_beta   90.00
_cell.angle_gamma   90.00
#
_symmetry.space_group_name_H-M   'P 1'
#
loop_
_entity.id
_entity.type
_entity.pdbx_description
1 polymer ?
#
loop_
_entity_poly.entity_id
_entity_poly.type
_entity_poly.pdbx_seq_one_letter_code
_entity_poly.pdbx_strand_id
1 'polypeptide(L)'
;MTISATFQTFQLCNAAVNSVVSQQKICGRGISSPSCKRSLKIRSSRVAGNPRTTCAPKASIGIYYTTGTCNTEKAAKNIKENFGLFAEEATQIRAALPTDLAAHDGIVLGVPSYLWDEYSPVSGLDFDSIMPPISNTEDDLKDVKVAIFALGDQVGYPDNFADAAGTLWEKLEARGATLVGKTPLDGYTFKRSLAVLPTEDMFCGLVLDNVNQADLTEERIDAWVKQLKDEFGLAEFRFA
;
A
#
# COMPACT_ATOMS: atom_id res chain seq x y z
N MET A 1 17.76 14.71 -52.05
CA MET A 1 16.84 13.85 -52.80
C MET A 1 16.09 12.98 -51.81
N THR A 2 14.75 13.11 -51.86
CA THR A 2 13.71 12.16 -51.41
C THR A 2 13.49 11.92 -49.91
N ILE A 3 12.38 12.52 -49.47
CA ILE A 3 11.54 12.28 -48.30
C ILE A 3 10.69 11.02 -48.53
N SER A 4 10.54 10.12 -47.55
CA SER A 4 9.32 9.29 -47.30
C SER A 4 9.58 8.38 -46.08
N ALA A 5 8.98 8.66 -44.92
CA ALA A 5 7.67 8.15 -44.48
C ALA A 5 7.75 6.80 -43.74
N THR A 6 7.72 6.83 -42.41
CA THR A 6 6.83 5.97 -41.59
C THR A 6 6.78 6.50 -40.15
N PHE A 7 6.08 7.61 -40.00
CA PHE A 7 5.53 8.10 -38.74
C PHE A 7 4.22 7.34 -38.51
N GLN A 8 4.23 6.25 -37.74
CA GLN A 8 2.99 5.62 -37.30
C GLN A 8 3.21 4.70 -36.10
N THR A 9 3.14 5.26 -34.89
CA THR A 9 2.48 4.71 -33.68
C THR A 9 2.84 5.56 -32.47
N PHE A 10 2.38 6.82 -32.49
CA PHE A 10 2.34 7.70 -31.31
C PHE A 10 0.97 8.36 -31.29
N GLN A 11 -0.06 7.60 -30.93
CA GLN A 11 -1.39 8.11 -30.59
C GLN A 11 -2.24 6.96 -30.07
N LEU A 12 -2.33 6.82 -28.74
CA LEU A 12 -3.52 6.34 -28.03
C LEU A 12 -3.41 6.86 -26.59
N CYS A 13 -3.67 8.15 -26.45
CA CYS A 13 -3.92 8.83 -25.19
C CYS A 13 -5.32 9.44 -25.29
N ASN A 14 -6.14 9.27 -24.25
CA ASN A 14 -7.40 9.95 -23.97
C ASN A 14 -8.57 9.80 -24.96
N ALA A 15 -9.55 8.94 -24.61
CA ALA A 15 -10.98 9.31 -24.60
C ALA A 15 -11.87 8.10 -24.25
N ALA A 16 -12.40 8.06 -23.02
CA ALA A 16 -13.67 7.39 -22.73
C ALA A 16 -14.31 8.08 -21.52
N VAL A 17 -14.95 9.21 -21.81
CA VAL A 17 -15.78 10.00 -20.91
C VAL A 17 -17.20 9.44 -20.92
N ASN A 18 -17.74 9.24 -19.71
CA ASN A 18 -19.14 9.35 -19.28
C ASN A 18 -20.22 9.01 -20.31
N SER A 19 -20.82 7.84 -20.10
CA SER A 19 -22.17 7.52 -20.57
C SER A 19 -23.19 7.87 -19.48
N VAL A 20 -24.41 8.15 -19.92
CA VAL A 20 -25.70 8.15 -19.19
C VAL A 20 -26.29 9.55 -18.88
N VAL A 21 -27.07 9.98 -19.89
CA VAL A 21 -28.43 10.56 -19.79
C VAL A 21 -28.54 12.09 -19.73
N SER A 22 -28.80 12.67 -20.90
CA SER A 22 -29.78 13.76 -21.02
C SER A 22 -30.49 13.65 -22.37
N GLN A 23 -31.77 13.29 -22.37
CA GLN A 23 -32.65 13.48 -23.53
C GLN A 23 -33.68 14.57 -23.24
N GLN A 24 -33.82 15.43 -24.26
CA GLN A 24 -35.00 16.21 -24.66
C GLN A 24 -35.31 17.53 -23.95
N LYS A 25 -34.85 18.61 -24.59
CA LYS A 25 -35.57 19.89 -24.73
C LYS A 25 -36.12 19.98 -26.15
N ILE A 26 -37.44 20.03 -26.31
CA ILE A 26 -38.10 20.61 -27.48
C ILE A 26 -39.27 21.45 -26.97
N CYS A 27 -39.30 22.73 -27.38
CA CYS A 27 -40.46 23.48 -27.90
C CYS A 27 -40.26 24.99 -27.69
N GLY A 28 -40.45 25.74 -28.78
CA GLY A 28 -40.28 27.17 -28.87
C GLY A 28 -41.56 28.01 -28.73
N ARG A 29 -41.33 29.32 -28.59
CA ARG A 29 -42.12 30.51 -28.97
C ARG A 29 -43.66 30.48 -28.88
N GLY A 30 -44.19 31.38 -28.04
CA GLY A 30 -45.01 32.51 -28.56
C GLY A 30 -46.49 32.63 -28.15
N ILE A 31 -46.76 33.65 -27.30
CA ILE A 31 -47.88 34.62 -27.32
C ILE A 31 -49.33 34.17 -26.97
N SER A 32 -49.81 34.59 -25.78
CA SER A 32 -50.99 35.47 -25.50
C SER A 32 -51.72 35.15 -24.17
N SER A 33 -52.14 36.22 -23.48
CA SER A 33 -52.75 36.35 -22.13
C SER A 33 -54.23 35.91 -22.06
N PRO A 34 -55.02 36.10 -20.96
CA PRO A 34 -54.70 36.50 -19.58
C PRO A 34 -55.43 35.67 -18.47
N SER A 35 -55.11 35.98 -17.21
CA SER A 35 -55.94 35.79 -15.99
C SER A 35 -56.11 34.37 -15.43
N CYS A 36 -55.52 34.10 -14.26
CA CYS A 36 -56.27 33.74 -13.04
C CYS A 36 -55.35 33.74 -11.81
N LYS A 37 -55.77 34.41 -10.74
CA LYS A 37 -55.10 34.45 -9.44
C LYS A 37 -55.22 33.10 -8.72
N ARG A 38 -54.13 32.56 -8.18
CA ARG A 38 -54.16 31.84 -6.88
C ARG A 38 -52.76 31.59 -6.33
N SER A 39 -52.52 32.16 -5.15
CA SER A 39 -51.36 31.88 -4.31
C SER A 39 -51.36 30.41 -3.88
N LEU A 40 -50.34 29.65 -4.25
CA LEU A 40 -49.98 28.41 -3.58
C LEU A 40 -48.60 28.57 -2.93
N LYS A 41 -48.58 28.47 -1.60
CA LYS A 41 -47.37 28.34 -0.79
C LYS A 41 -46.65 27.06 -1.20
N ILE A 42 -45.56 27.17 -1.96
CA ILE A 42 -44.65 26.04 -2.16
C ILE A 42 -43.79 25.96 -0.89
N ARG A 43 -44.05 24.93 -0.08
CA ARG A 43 -43.13 24.50 0.98
C ARG A 43 -41.84 24.06 0.29
N SER A 44 -40.79 24.85 0.44
CA SER A 44 -39.42 24.41 0.16
C SER A 44 -39.12 23.21 1.05
N SER A 45 -39.16 22.01 0.47
CA SER A 45 -38.52 20.85 1.05
C SER A 45 -37.02 21.10 1.01
N ARG A 46 -36.46 21.53 2.14
CA ARG A 46 -35.01 21.44 2.36
C ARG A 46 -34.68 19.96 2.36
N VAL A 47 -34.08 19.49 1.26
CA VAL A 47 -33.28 18.27 1.28
C VAL A 47 -32.16 18.57 2.28
N ALA A 48 -32.23 17.93 3.45
CA ALA A 48 -31.16 17.98 4.42
C ALA A 48 -29.90 17.45 3.73
N GLY A 49 -28.94 18.35 3.49
CA GLY A 49 -27.60 17.94 3.09
C GLY A 49 -27.07 16.99 4.15
N ASN A 50 -26.70 15.78 3.73
CA ASN A 50 -26.03 14.80 4.56
C ASN A 50 -24.81 15.50 5.19
N PRO A 51 -24.73 15.65 6.52
CA PRO A 51 -23.51 16.17 7.13
C PRO A 51 -22.42 15.17 6.77
N ARG A 52 -21.42 15.61 6.00
CA ARG A 52 -20.16 14.89 5.89
C ARG A 52 -19.66 14.73 7.32
N THR A 53 -19.82 13.52 7.86
CA THR A 53 -19.19 13.10 9.09
C THR A 53 -17.69 13.21 8.85
N THR A 54 -17.10 14.35 9.16
CA THR A 54 -15.66 14.45 9.30
C THR A 54 -15.32 13.78 10.63
N CYS A 55 -15.30 12.44 10.62
CA CYS A 55 -14.55 11.71 11.62
C CYS A 55 -13.09 12.20 11.52
N ALA A 56 -12.43 12.35 12.66
CA ALA A 56 -11.01 12.71 12.75
C ALA A 56 -10.17 11.94 11.71
N PRO A 57 -9.06 12.51 11.21
CA PRO A 57 -8.15 11.77 10.33
C PRO A 57 -7.77 10.49 11.05
N LYS A 58 -8.27 9.39 10.53
CA LYS A 58 -7.97 8.06 11.04
C LYS A 58 -6.56 7.78 10.57
N ALA A 59 -5.65 7.51 11.50
CA ALA A 59 -4.31 7.10 11.14
C ALA A 59 -4.41 5.95 10.13
N SER A 60 -3.89 6.18 8.93
CA SER A 60 -4.05 5.26 7.80
C SER A 60 -2.74 4.55 7.53
N ILE A 61 -2.78 3.22 7.54
CA ILE A 61 -1.65 2.38 7.18
C ILE A 61 -1.77 1.98 5.71
N GLY A 62 -0.76 2.32 4.92
CA GLY A 62 -0.59 1.81 3.55
C GLY A 62 0.11 0.46 3.56
N ILE A 63 -0.47 -0.55 2.91
CA ILE A 63 0.16 -1.87 2.76
C ILE A 63 0.55 -2.06 1.30
N TYR A 64 1.85 -2.17 1.04
CA TYR A 64 2.39 -2.38 -0.30
C TYR A 64 3.25 -3.63 -0.36
N TYR A 65 3.17 -4.38 -1.45
CA TYR A 65 3.96 -5.59 -1.61
C TYR A 65 4.39 -5.83 -3.06
N THR A 66 5.44 -6.63 -3.24
CA THR A 66 5.73 -7.31 -4.51
C THR A 66 5.56 -8.81 -4.34
N THR A 67 5.25 -9.52 -5.43
CA THR A 67 5.03 -10.97 -5.37
C THR A 67 5.33 -11.61 -6.73
N GLY A 68 6.05 -12.73 -6.73
CA GLY A 68 6.20 -13.58 -7.92
C GLY A 68 5.14 -14.68 -8.00
N THR A 69 4.81 -15.30 -6.87
CA THR A 69 3.96 -16.51 -6.77
C THR A 69 2.71 -16.34 -5.90
N CYS A 70 2.23 -15.09 -5.78
CA CYS A 70 1.08 -14.67 -4.94
C CYS A 70 1.18 -14.95 -3.42
N ASN A 71 2.26 -15.55 -2.90
CA ASN A 71 2.37 -15.85 -1.47
C ASN A 71 2.50 -14.58 -0.62
N THR A 72 3.27 -13.59 -1.08
CA THR A 72 3.38 -12.29 -0.39
C THR A 72 2.06 -11.54 -0.44
N GLU A 73 1.29 -11.65 -1.54
CA GLU A 73 -0.06 -11.09 -1.64
C GLU A 73 -1.00 -11.68 -0.58
N LYS A 74 -0.99 -13.01 -0.39
CA LYS A 74 -1.81 -13.67 0.63
C LYS A 74 -1.45 -13.18 2.03
N ALA A 75 -0.15 -13.08 2.33
CA ALA A 75 0.31 -12.55 3.61
C ALA A 75 -0.12 -11.07 3.79
N ALA A 76 0.00 -10.24 2.75
CA ALA A 76 -0.42 -8.85 2.77
C ALA A 76 -1.93 -8.69 3.06
N LYS A 77 -2.76 -9.52 2.42
CA LYS A 77 -4.21 -9.55 2.68
C LYS A 77 -4.52 -9.97 4.12
N ASN A 78 -3.83 -10.98 4.65
CA ASN A 78 -3.99 -11.39 6.04
C ASN A 78 -3.55 -10.29 7.02
N ILE A 79 -2.43 -9.61 6.76
CA ILE A 79 -1.99 -8.44 7.54
C ILE A 79 -3.06 -7.34 7.52
N LYS A 80 -3.60 -7.02 6.34
CA LYS A 80 -4.70 -6.07 6.18
C LYS A 80 -5.92 -6.46 7.00
N GLU A 81 -6.33 -7.73 6.97
CA GLU A 81 -7.49 -8.23 7.72
C GLU A 81 -7.30 -8.04 9.23
N ASN A 82 -6.08 -8.30 9.74
CA ASN A 82 -5.75 -8.11 11.16
C ASN A 82 -5.66 -6.64 11.57
N PHE A 83 -5.20 -5.74 10.68
CA PHE A 83 -5.29 -4.30 10.90
C PHE A 83 -6.74 -3.81 10.83
N GLY A 84 -7.58 -4.49 10.05
CA GLY A 84 -8.98 -4.20 9.87
C GLY A 84 -9.19 -2.80 9.31
N LEU A 85 -9.77 -1.93 10.13
CA LEU A 85 -10.15 -0.58 9.75
C LEU A 85 -8.96 0.39 9.69
N PHE A 86 -7.82 0.08 10.32
CA PHE A 86 -6.65 0.98 10.37
C PHE A 86 -5.77 0.93 9.12
N ALA A 87 -5.92 -0.09 8.28
CA ALA A 87 -5.16 -0.23 7.05
C ALA A 87 -6.06 -0.13 5.81
N GLU A 88 -5.47 0.37 4.73
CA GLU A 88 -6.08 0.32 3.40
C GLU A 88 -5.92 -1.06 2.74
N GLU A 89 -6.53 -1.23 1.57
CA GLU A 89 -6.39 -2.47 0.81
C GLU A 89 -4.94 -2.68 0.36
N ALA A 90 -4.46 -3.91 0.55
CA ALA A 90 -3.10 -4.27 0.18
C ALA A 90 -2.90 -4.12 -1.33
N THR A 91 -1.93 -3.29 -1.71
CA THR A 91 -1.71 -2.90 -3.11
C THR A 91 -0.36 -3.42 -3.60
N GLN A 92 -0.33 -3.97 -4.82
CA GLN A 92 0.97 -4.29 -5.42
C GLN A 92 1.72 -3.01 -5.69
N ILE A 93 2.98 -2.94 -5.29
CA ILE A 93 3.75 -1.71 -5.38
C ILE A 93 3.74 -1.16 -6.82
N ARG A 94 3.77 -2.01 -7.86
CA ARG A 94 3.69 -1.61 -9.30
C ARG A 94 2.42 -0.92 -9.74
N ALA A 95 1.37 -1.00 -8.94
CA ALA A 95 0.12 -0.29 -9.17
C ALA A 95 0.01 0.98 -8.32
N ALA A 96 0.92 1.20 -7.36
CA ALA A 96 0.92 2.37 -6.48
C ALA A 96 1.58 3.57 -7.17
N LEU A 97 1.06 4.75 -6.88
CA LEU A 97 1.70 6.01 -7.24
C LEU A 97 2.54 6.53 -6.06
N PRO A 98 3.61 7.29 -6.33
CA PRO A 98 4.37 7.99 -5.30
C PRO A 98 3.54 8.78 -4.29
N THR A 99 2.45 9.40 -4.75
CA THR A 99 1.52 10.18 -3.93
C THR A 99 0.74 9.33 -2.94
N ASP A 100 0.55 8.05 -3.23
CA ASP A 100 -0.20 7.15 -2.35
C ASP A 100 0.64 6.82 -1.12
N LEU A 101 1.95 6.60 -1.29
CA LEU A 101 2.87 6.33 -0.18
C LEU A 101 2.95 7.51 0.80
N ALA A 102 2.94 8.74 0.26
CA ALA A 102 3.00 9.97 1.06
C ALA A 102 1.69 10.31 1.80
N ALA A 103 0.59 9.62 1.50
CA ALA A 103 -0.72 9.88 2.09
C ALA A 103 -0.94 9.17 3.43
N HIS A 104 -0.06 8.23 3.80
CA HIS A 104 -0.22 7.36 4.96
C HIS A 104 0.66 7.78 6.14
N ASP A 105 0.15 7.59 7.35
CA ASP A 105 0.88 7.87 8.59
C ASP A 105 1.88 6.75 8.93
N GLY A 106 1.66 5.57 8.35
CA GLY A 106 2.53 4.41 8.47
C GLY A 106 2.48 3.55 7.21
N ILE A 107 3.61 2.92 6.89
CA ILE A 107 3.73 2.10 5.68
C ILE A 107 4.18 0.69 6.09
N VAL A 108 3.55 -0.32 5.52
CA VAL A 108 3.94 -1.72 5.65
C VAL A 108 4.36 -2.24 4.28
N LEU A 109 5.60 -2.73 4.19
CA LEU A 109 6.22 -3.18 2.94
C LEU A 109 6.47 -4.69 2.93
N GLY A 110 5.98 -5.36 1.89
CA GLY A 110 6.06 -6.80 1.70
C GLY A 110 7.03 -7.21 0.60
N VAL A 111 8.06 -7.99 0.93
CA VAL A 111 9.05 -8.47 -0.04
C VAL A 111 9.28 -9.98 0.03
N PRO A 112 9.17 -10.73 -1.09
CA PRO A 112 9.70 -12.08 -1.16
C PRO A 112 11.22 -12.02 -1.34
N SER A 113 11.93 -12.97 -0.74
CA SER A 113 13.32 -13.24 -1.07
C SER A 113 13.39 -14.34 -2.12
N TYR A 114 13.88 -13.99 -3.30
CA TYR A 114 14.17 -14.92 -4.39
C TYR A 114 15.65 -14.82 -4.72
N LEU A 115 16.36 -15.94 -4.62
CA LEU A 115 17.68 -16.09 -5.22
C LEU A 115 17.53 -16.95 -6.47
N TRP A 116 17.30 -16.29 -7.60
CA TRP A 116 17.33 -16.97 -8.89
C TRP A 116 18.76 -17.22 -9.39
N ASP A 117 19.72 -16.34 -9.03
CA ASP A 117 21.16 -16.50 -9.23
C ASP A 117 21.97 -15.46 -8.40
N GLU A 118 23.31 -15.56 -8.40
CA GLU A 118 24.25 -14.69 -7.64
C GLU A 118 24.19 -13.20 -8.03
N TYR A 119 23.61 -12.86 -9.19
CA TYR A 119 23.53 -11.51 -9.74
C TYR A 119 22.10 -10.95 -9.82
N SER A 120 21.10 -11.81 -9.65
CA SER A 120 19.69 -11.44 -9.63
C SER A 120 19.39 -10.70 -8.33
N PRO A 121 18.65 -9.58 -8.40
CA PRO A 121 18.31 -8.84 -7.19
C PRO A 121 17.51 -9.76 -6.26
N VAL A 122 18.01 -9.87 -5.01
CA VAL A 122 17.53 -10.78 -3.95
C VAL A 122 16.02 -10.63 -3.67
N SER A 123 15.44 -9.52 -4.08
CA SER A 123 14.01 -9.33 -4.29
C SER A 123 13.83 -8.74 -5.69
N GLY A 124 12.77 -9.11 -6.40
CA GLY A 124 12.31 -8.34 -7.55
C GLY A 124 11.90 -6.94 -7.07
N LEU A 125 12.87 -6.02 -6.99
CA LEU A 125 12.78 -4.69 -6.40
C LEU A 125 11.96 -3.76 -7.29
N ASP A 126 10.70 -4.10 -7.53
CA ASP A 126 9.72 -3.15 -8.04
C ASP A 126 9.75 -1.87 -7.15
N PHE A 127 10.05 -2.02 -5.85
CA PHE A 127 10.32 -0.90 -4.94
C PHE A 127 11.40 0.08 -5.43
N ASP A 128 12.46 -0.37 -6.11
CA ASP A 128 13.48 0.54 -6.66
C ASP A 128 12.94 1.38 -7.83
N SER A 129 11.88 0.90 -8.50
CA SER A 129 11.25 1.59 -9.64
C SER A 129 10.03 2.44 -9.26
N ILE A 130 9.40 2.18 -8.11
CA ILE A 130 8.06 2.72 -7.75
C ILE A 130 8.00 3.37 -6.37
N MET A 131 8.98 3.13 -5.49
CA MET A 131 9.41 4.30 -4.72
C MET A 131 9.69 5.36 -5.78
N PRO A 132 9.16 6.59 -5.65
CA PRO A 132 9.60 7.61 -6.59
C PRO A 132 11.15 7.59 -6.62
N PRO A 133 11.79 8.31 -7.54
CA PRO A 133 12.92 9.09 -7.06
C PRO A 133 12.36 10.01 -5.95
N ILE A 134 12.06 9.43 -4.77
CA ILE A 134 12.40 9.94 -3.46
C ILE A 134 13.76 10.54 -3.77
N SER A 135 13.76 11.86 -3.94
CA SER A 135 14.84 12.62 -4.54
C SER A 135 16.17 12.16 -3.96
N ASN A 136 17.27 12.35 -4.69
CA ASN A 136 18.62 12.02 -4.22
C ASN A 136 19.06 12.88 -3.00
N THR A 137 18.13 13.30 -2.14
CA THR A 137 18.27 14.04 -0.91
C THR A 137 18.04 13.09 0.26
N GLU A 138 18.89 13.17 1.26
CA GLU A 138 19.08 12.18 2.32
C GLU A 138 17.95 12.10 3.39
N ASP A 139 16.78 12.74 3.18
CA ASP A 139 15.79 13.00 4.25
C ASP A 139 14.31 12.78 3.89
N ASP A 140 14.01 12.18 2.74
CA ASP A 140 12.64 12.17 2.22
C ASP A 140 11.66 11.26 2.98
N LEU A 141 12.15 10.31 3.79
CA LEU A 141 11.32 9.45 4.65
C LEU A 141 11.42 9.83 6.13
N LYS A 142 11.96 11.02 6.42
CA LYS A 142 12.06 11.51 7.79
C LYS A 142 10.69 11.55 8.46
N ASP A 143 10.63 11.01 9.67
CA ASP A 143 9.42 10.87 10.50
C ASP A 143 8.35 9.91 9.95
N VAL A 144 8.58 9.23 8.82
CA VAL A 144 7.68 8.18 8.32
C VAL A 144 8.02 6.86 9.02
N LYS A 145 7.00 6.25 9.65
CA LYS A 145 7.14 4.91 10.23
C LYS A 145 6.95 3.84 9.16
N VAL A 146 7.93 2.96 9.02
CA VAL A 146 7.89 1.87 8.03
C VAL A 146 8.14 0.53 8.70
N ALA A 147 7.26 -0.44 8.44
CA ALA A 147 7.40 -1.83 8.86
C ALA A 147 7.64 -2.72 7.64
N ILE A 148 8.45 -3.77 7.79
CA ILE A 148 8.76 -4.71 6.72
C ILE A 148 8.26 -6.10 7.08
N PHE A 149 7.61 -6.77 6.14
CA PHE A 149 7.43 -8.22 6.21
C PHE A 149 8.05 -8.89 4.99
N ALA A 150 8.64 -10.06 5.20
CA ALA A 150 9.32 -10.79 4.15
C ALA A 150 8.98 -12.27 4.15
N LEU A 151 8.97 -12.84 2.95
CA LEU A 151 8.83 -14.28 2.78
C LEU A 151 10.18 -14.88 2.38
N GLY A 152 10.55 -15.98 3.01
CA GLY A 152 11.76 -16.75 2.72
C GLY A 152 11.50 -18.25 2.81
N ASP A 153 12.53 -19.03 2.47
CA ASP A 153 12.55 -20.49 2.61
C ASP A 153 13.85 -20.85 3.34
N GLN A 154 13.74 -21.15 4.64
CA GLN A 154 14.90 -21.36 5.51
C GLN A 154 15.62 -22.68 5.23
N VAL A 155 14.90 -23.68 4.70
CA VAL A 155 15.45 -25.01 4.40
C VAL A 155 16.11 -25.01 3.02
N GLY A 156 15.46 -24.39 2.03
CA GLY A 156 15.99 -24.28 0.67
C GLY A 156 17.16 -23.29 0.56
N TYR A 157 17.12 -22.20 1.34
CA TYR A 157 18.11 -21.11 1.26
C TYR A 157 18.62 -20.69 2.64
N PRO A 158 19.26 -21.59 3.41
CA PRO A 158 19.69 -21.32 4.78
C PRO A 158 20.79 -20.25 4.90
N ASP A 159 21.55 -20.00 3.84
CA ASP A 159 22.66 -19.03 3.80
C ASP A 159 22.18 -17.60 3.40
N ASN A 160 20.92 -17.46 3.00
CA ASN A 160 20.32 -16.22 2.50
C ASN A 160 18.85 -16.07 2.90
N PHE A 161 18.49 -16.57 4.08
CA PHE A 161 17.10 -16.63 4.50
C PHE A 161 16.53 -15.22 4.66
N ALA A 162 15.49 -14.87 3.90
CA ALA A 162 14.83 -13.57 3.96
C ALA A 162 15.74 -12.34 3.69
N ASP A 163 16.86 -12.51 2.98
CA ASP A 163 17.86 -11.44 2.76
C ASP A 163 17.29 -10.14 2.15
N ALA A 164 16.18 -10.22 1.40
CA ALA A 164 15.50 -9.04 0.85
C ALA A 164 15.03 -8.06 1.92
N ALA A 165 14.61 -8.55 3.09
CA ALA A 165 14.15 -7.70 4.18
C ALA A 165 15.29 -6.80 4.70
N GLY A 166 16.48 -7.38 4.89
CA GLY A 166 17.67 -6.64 5.31
C GLY A 166 18.08 -5.59 4.29
N THR A 167 18.06 -5.96 3.01
CA THR A 167 18.42 -5.03 1.93
C THR A 167 17.44 -3.84 1.86
N LEU A 168 16.14 -4.10 2.04
CA LEU A 168 15.12 -3.05 2.09
C LEU A 168 15.26 -2.19 3.35
N TRP A 169 15.54 -2.81 4.50
CA TRP A 169 15.77 -2.09 5.77
C TRP A 169 16.90 -1.07 5.63
N GLU A 170 18.08 -1.49 5.16
CA GLU A 170 19.24 -0.60 4.99
C GLU A 170 18.92 0.59 4.05
N LYS A 171 18.20 0.33 2.95
CA LYS A 171 17.79 1.37 2.00
C LYS A 171 16.83 2.39 2.62
N LEU A 172 15.90 1.94 3.46
CA LEU A 172 14.94 2.82 4.13
C LEU A 172 15.60 3.62 5.26
N GLU A 173 16.48 2.98 6.04
CA GLU A 173 17.24 3.62 7.11
C GLU A 173 18.13 4.73 6.55
N ALA A 174 18.83 4.47 5.44
CA ALA A 174 19.65 5.46 4.74
C ALA A 174 18.85 6.67 4.21
N ARG A 175 17.51 6.59 4.17
CA ARG A 175 16.59 7.66 3.75
C ARG A 175 15.86 8.34 4.92
N GLY A 176 16.25 8.02 6.15
CA GLY A 176 15.71 8.62 7.37
C GLY A 176 14.38 8.04 7.87
N ALA A 177 13.94 6.89 7.33
CA ALA A 177 12.72 6.23 7.78
C ALA A 177 12.85 5.76 9.25
N THR A 178 11.78 5.90 10.02
CA THR A 178 11.67 5.29 11.35
C THR A 178 11.20 3.85 11.20
N LEU A 179 12.12 2.90 11.35
CA LEU A 179 11.81 1.49 11.11
C LEU A 179 11.28 0.81 12.37
N VAL A 180 10.18 0.06 12.21
CA VAL A 180 9.41 -0.57 13.29
C VAL A 180 9.05 -2.02 12.92
N GLY A 181 8.53 -2.80 13.87
CA GLY A 181 8.07 -4.16 13.64
C GLY A 181 9.15 -5.24 13.71
N LYS A 182 10.17 -5.06 14.55
CA LYS A 182 11.22 -6.08 14.76
C LYS A 182 10.61 -7.33 15.38
N THR A 183 11.08 -8.51 14.97
CA THR A 183 10.58 -9.81 15.49
C THR A 183 11.71 -10.72 15.98
N PRO A 184 11.46 -11.61 16.96
CA PRO A 184 12.49 -12.51 17.47
C PRO A 184 12.90 -13.56 16.42
N LEU A 185 14.14 -14.09 16.55
CA LEU A 185 14.66 -15.19 15.73
C LEU A 185 14.13 -16.57 16.16
N ASP A 186 13.36 -16.62 17.24
CA ASP A 186 12.88 -17.86 17.83
C ASP A 186 12.01 -18.66 16.87
N GLY A 187 12.29 -19.96 16.81
CA GLY A 187 11.56 -20.89 15.96
C GLY A 187 11.99 -20.88 14.49
N TYR A 188 13.11 -20.25 14.13
CA TYR A 188 13.74 -20.36 12.82
C TYR A 188 15.06 -21.13 12.90
N THR A 189 15.44 -21.81 11.83
CA THR A 189 16.73 -22.49 11.68
C THR A 189 17.33 -22.14 10.33
N PHE A 190 18.37 -21.32 10.36
CA PHE A 190 19.11 -20.86 9.18
C PHE A 190 20.59 -20.68 9.56
N LYS A 191 21.47 -20.55 8.57
CA LYS A 191 22.90 -20.29 8.77
C LYS A 191 23.24 -18.81 8.74
N ARG A 192 22.63 -18.07 7.79
CA ARG A 192 22.84 -16.64 7.60
C ARG A 192 21.60 -15.98 7.02
N SER A 193 21.36 -14.75 7.45
CA SER A 193 20.28 -13.88 6.97
C SER A 193 20.69 -12.42 7.13
N LEU A 194 20.54 -11.62 6.07
CA LEU A 194 20.68 -10.16 6.12
C LEU A 194 19.50 -9.49 6.84
N ALA A 195 18.39 -10.19 7.05
CA ALA A 195 17.28 -9.68 7.82
C ALA A 195 17.58 -9.60 9.33
N VAL A 196 18.66 -10.23 9.81
CA VAL A 196 19.04 -10.18 11.22
C VAL A 196 19.79 -8.88 11.51
N LEU A 197 19.27 -8.10 12.45
CA LEU A 197 19.91 -6.88 12.92
C LEU A 197 21.16 -7.21 13.75
N PRO A 198 22.36 -6.70 13.39
CA PRO A 198 23.60 -7.04 14.07
C PRO A 198 23.64 -6.68 15.57
N THR A 199 22.81 -5.72 15.99
CA THR A 199 22.83 -5.12 17.33
C THR A 199 21.86 -5.75 18.31
N GLU A 200 20.82 -6.44 17.82
CA GLU A 200 19.64 -6.80 18.63
C GLU A 200 19.29 -8.28 18.58
N ASP A 201 19.98 -9.08 17.75
CA ASP A 201 19.68 -10.51 17.55
C ASP A 201 18.17 -10.75 17.27
N MET A 202 17.62 -9.86 16.45
CA MET A 202 16.21 -9.85 16.03
C MET A 202 16.15 -9.65 14.52
N PHE A 203 15.07 -10.10 13.90
CA PHE A 203 14.77 -9.73 12.53
C PHE A 203 14.36 -8.26 12.44
N CYS A 204 14.75 -7.63 11.35
CA CYS A 204 14.39 -6.27 10.98
C CYS A 204 12.89 -6.09 10.65
N GLY A 205 12.12 -7.18 10.64
CA GLY A 205 10.72 -7.18 10.29
C GLY A 205 10.08 -8.52 10.59
N LEU A 206 8.84 -8.72 10.13
CA LEU A 206 8.20 -10.02 10.17
C LEU A 206 8.76 -10.92 9.07
N VAL A 207 9.40 -12.03 9.44
CA VAL A 207 9.79 -13.07 8.48
C VAL A 207 8.74 -14.16 8.47
N LEU A 208 8.40 -14.68 7.28
CA LEU A 208 7.45 -15.77 7.08
C LEU A 208 8.07 -16.84 6.20
N ASP A 209 7.83 -18.10 6.54
CA ASP A 209 8.26 -19.25 5.75
C ASP A 209 7.04 -20.08 5.35
N ASN A 210 6.51 -19.80 4.17
CA ASN A 210 5.33 -20.47 3.65
C ASN A 210 5.62 -21.87 3.07
N VAL A 211 6.89 -22.30 3.01
CA VAL A 211 7.28 -23.62 2.50
C VAL A 211 7.40 -24.62 3.64
N ASN A 212 8.07 -24.21 4.72
CA ASN A 212 8.43 -25.10 5.82
C ASN A 212 7.61 -24.85 7.09
N GLN A 213 7.05 -23.65 7.26
CA GLN A 213 6.36 -23.23 8.49
C GLN A 213 5.02 -22.52 8.20
N ALA A 214 4.33 -22.96 7.14
CA ALA A 214 3.07 -22.34 6.72
C ALA A 214 2.01 -22.28 7.82
N ASP A 215 1.97 -23.29 8.70
CA ASP A 215 1.03 -23.36 9.83
C ASP A 215 1.26 -22.27 10.89
N LEU A 216 2.46 -21.67 10.94
CA LEU A 216 2.80 -20.60 11.89
C LEU A 216 2.52 -19.20 11.32
N THR A 217 2.19 -19.09 10.03
CA THR A 217 2.05 -17.80 9.35
C THR A 217 0.94 -16.93 9.95
N GLU A 218 -0.22 -17.52 10.25
CA GLU A 218 -1.34 -16.76 10.80
C GLU A 218 -1.05 -16.23 12.21
N GLU A 219 -0.52 -17.09 13.09
CA GLU A 219 -0.15 -16.72 14.46
C GLU A 219 0.92 -15.61 14.47
N ARG A 220 1.95 -15.73 13.63
CA ARG A 220 3.02 -14.74 13.52
C ARG A 220 2.51 -13.39 13.00
N ILE A 221 1.60 -13.40 12.03
CA ILE A 221 0.98 -12.17 11.51
C ILE A 221 0.13 -11.50 12.61
N ASP A 222 -0.72 -12.24 13.33
CA ASP A 222 -1.56 -11.67 14.38
C ASP A 222 -0.73 -11.05 15.51
N ALA A 223 0.30 -11.76 15.99
CA ALA A 223 1.22 -11.24 17.00
C ALA A 223 1.94 -9.96 16.53
N TRP A 224 2.44 -9.97 15.29
CA TRP A 224 3.15 -8.83 14.72
C TRP A 224 2.25 -7.63 14.49
N VAL A 225 1.02 -7.82 13.99
CA VAL A 225 0.07 -6.73 13.77
C VAL A 225 -0.36 -6.10 15.10
N LYS A 226 -0.48 -6.89 16.19
CA LYS A 226 -0.71 -6.34 17.54
C LYS A 226 0.42 -5.43 17.97
N GLN A 227 1.67 -5.87 17.82
CA GLN A 227 2.85 -5.06 18.10
C GLN A 227 2.85 -3.77 17.25
N LEU A 228 2.59 -3.89 15.95
CA LEU A 228 2.58 -2.73 15.05
C LEU A 228 1.51 -1.71 15.39
N LYS A 229 0.32 -2.13 15.83
CA LYS A 229 -0.71 -1.19 16.29
C LYS A 229 -0.19 -0.31 17.43
N ASP A 230 0.54 -0.89 18.38
CA ASP A 230 1.14 -0.12 19.47
C ASP A 230 2.27 0.79 18.97
N GLU A 231 3.16 0.29 18.10
CA GLU A 231 4.30 1.05 17.55
C GLU A 231 3.88 2.20 16.63
N PHE A 232 2.82 2.02 15.84
CA PHE A 232 2.20 3.08 15.05
C PHE A 232 1.38 4.05 15.90
N GLY A 233 1.09 3.73 17.16
CA GLY A 233 0.27 4.55 18.05
C GLY A 233 -1.23 4.47 17.74
N LEU A 234 -1.66 3.37 17.13
CA LEU A 234 -3.06 3.05 16.82
C LEU A 234 -3.77 2.52 18.07
N ALA A 235 -3.84 3.32 19.13
CA ALA A 235 -4.64 2.96 20.29
C ALA A 235 -6.13 3.07 19.95
N GLU A 236 -6.86 1.95 20.07
CA GLU A 236 -8.31 1.97 20.23
C GLU A 236 -8.63 2.88 21.42
N PHE A 237 -9.42 3.95 21.22
CA PHE A 237 -9.95 4.74 22.32
C PHE A 237 -10.73 3.81 23.24
N ARG A 238 -10.12 3.36 24.33
CA ARG A 238 -10.81 2.65 25.40
C ARG A 238 -11.75 3.67 26.04
N PHE A 239 -13.04 3.54 25.78
CA PHE A 239 -14.06 4.20 26.59
C PHE A 239 -13.92 3.66 28.02
N ALA A 240 -13.43 4.52 28.91
CA ALA A 240 -13.36 4.27 30.34
C ALA A 240 -14.77 4.21 30.96
#